data_AF-A0A1G8TUW3-F1
#
_entry.id   AF-A0A1G8TUW3-F1
#
_cell.length_a   1.000
_cell.length_b   1.000
_cell.length_c   1.000
_cell.angle_alpha   90.00
_cell.angle_beta   90.00
_cell.angle_gamma   90.00
#
_symmetry.space_group_name_H-M   'P 1'
#
loop_
_entity.id
_entity.type
_entity.pdbx_description
1 polymer ?
#
loop_
_entity_poly.entity_id
_entity_poly.type
_entity_poly.pdbx_seq_one_letter_code
_entity_poly.pdbx_strand_id
1 'polypeptide(L)'
;MSTERGPDGHECNAICLGGPCHGLLMHIDQDIGILVVPVPRHSREEAESCARYRITRERIRYRGRREPYVALHWADPPPPSCPCGDPVP
;
A
#
# COMPACT_ATOMS: atom_id res chain seq x y z
N MET A 1 15.01 -11.38 -26.88
CA MET A 1 14.53 -11.21 -25.49
C MET A 1 13.41 -10.18 -25.55
N SER A 2 12.18 -10.65 -25.71
CA SER A 2 11.02 -9.82 -25.97
C SER A 2 10.52 -9.28 -24.64
N THR A 3 10.74 -7.99 -24.39
CA THR A 3 10.08 -7.26 -23.32
C THR A 3 8.65 -7.01 -23.76
N GLU A 4 7.71 -7.78 -23.23
CA GLU A 4 6.28 -7.55 -23.41
C GLU A 4 5.93 -6.18 -22.80
N ARG A 5 6.03 -5.13 -23.63
CA ARG A 5 5.50 -3.80 -23.35
C ARG A 5 3.99 -3.88 -23.47
N GLY A 6 3.32 -4.05 -22.33
CA GLY A 6 1.92 -3.66 -22.21
C GLY A 6 1.76 -2.16 -22.48
N PRO A 7 0.60 -1.70 -23.00
CA PRO A 7 0.43 -0.34 -23.54
C PRO A 7 0.40 0.80 -22.49
N ASP A 8 0.71 0.54 -21.22
CA ASP A 8 0.87 1.57 -20.18
C ASP A 8 2.14 1.25 -19.38
N GLY A 9 3.27 1.75 -19.88
CA GLY A 9 4.63 1.42 -19.43
C GLY A 9 5.06 2.04 -18.10
N HIS A 10 4.16 2.14 -17.11
CA HIS A 10 4.56 2.49 -15.76
C HIS A 10 5.13 1.25 -15.07
N GLU A 11 6.44 1.06 -15.18
CA GLU A 11 7.14 0.09 -14.35
C GLU A 11 6.79 0.37 -12.88
N CYS A 12 6.19 -0.62 -12.20
CA CYS A 12 5.86 -0.49 -10.80
C CYS A 12 7.15 -0.23 -10.02
N ASN A 13 7.15 0.79 -9.18
CA ASN A 13 8.31 1.21 -8.40
C ASN A 13 8.07 1.12 -6.89
N ALA A 14 6.88 0.68 -6.46
CA ALA A 14 6.51 0.56 -5.06
C ALA A 14 5.82 -0.77 -4.73
N ILE A 15 5.95 -1.18 -3.47
CA ILE A 15 5.34 -2.40 -2.91
C ILE A 15 4.66 -2.10 -1.57
N CYS A 16 3.44 -2.58 -1.41
CA CYS A 16 2.70 -2.50 -0.15
C CYS A 16 3.18 -3.54 0.87
N LEU A 17 3.43 -3.09 2.09
CA LEU A 17 3.90 -3.89 3.21
C LEU A 17 2.91 -3.78 4.37
N GLY A 18 2.40 -4.94 4.78
CA GLY A 18 1.37 -5.07 5.80
C GLY A 18 -0.02 -4.74 5.27
N GLY A 19 -1.01 -4.88 6.15
CA GLY A 19 -2.40 -4.57 5.84
C GLY A 19 -3.02 -5.45 4.74
N PRO A 20 -4.19 -5.06 4.23
CA PRO A 20 -4.97 -5.86 3.28
C PRO A 20 -4.38 -5.90 1.86
N CYS A 21 -3.50 -4.96 1.51
CA CYS A 21 -2.84 -4.89 0.20
C CYS A 21 -1.39 -5.42 0.24
N HIS A 22 -0.99 -6.21 1.25
CA HIS A 22 0.38 -6.71 1.35
C HIS A 22 0.85 -7.40 0.07
N GLY A 23 2.04 -7.01 -0.43
CA GLY A 23 2.64 -7.55 -1.65
C GLY A 23 2.12 -6.93 -2.95
N LEU A 24 1.12 -6.03 -2.89
CA LEU A 24 0.63 -5.33 -4.06
C LEU A 24 1.71 -4.39 -4.61
N LEU A 25 2.01 -4.54 -5.91
CA LEU A 25 2.92 -3.68 -6.65
C LEU A 25 2.15 -2.55 -7.31
N MET A 26 2.68 -1.34 -7.22
CA MET A 26 2.09 -0.18 -7.88
C MET A 26 3.16 0.83 -8.29
N HIS A 27 2.74 1.80 -9.09
CA HIS A 27 3.57 2.94 -9.43
C HIS A 27 3.17 4.14 -8.58
N ILE A 28 4.15 4.82 -7.98
CA ILE A 28 3.98 6.08 -7.27
C ILE A 28 4.92 7.13 -7.86
N ASP A 29 4.44 8.36 -7.92
CA ASP A 29 5.27 9.52 -8.28
C ASP A 29 5.81 10.27 -7.05
N GLN A 30 5.22 10.00 -5.87
CA GLN A 30 5.54 10.66 -4.61
C GLN A 30 6.62 9.87 -3.83
N ASP A 31 7.55 10.57 -3.19
CA ASP A 31 8.63 9.98 -2.37
C ASP A 31 8.26 9.86 -0.87
N ILE A 32 7.34 10.71 -0.38
CA ILE A 32 6.86 10.76 1.01
C ILE A 32 5.39 11.15 1.01
N GLY A 33 4.58 10.52 1.88
CA GLY A 33 3.17 10.89 2.03
C GLY A 33 2.31 9.74 2.53
N ILE A 34 0.99 9.93 2.47
CA ILE A 34 0.00 8.85 2.65
C ILE A 34 -0.69 8.62 1.31
N LEU A 35 -0.68 7.38 0.86
CA LEU A 35 -1.35 6.91 -0.34
C LEU A 35 -2.60 6.12 0.06
N VAL A 36 -3.68 6.33 -0.68
CA VAL A 36 -4.91 5.55 -0.53
C VAL A 36 -4.91 4.49 -1.62
N VAL A 37 -4.88 3.23 -1.21
CA VAL A 37 -4.80 2.07 -2.09
C VAL A 37 -6.15 1.34 -2.05
N PRO A 38 -6.83 1.14 -3.19
CA PRO A 38 -8.07 0.37 -3.22
C PRO A 38 -7.76 -1.09 -2.86
N VAL A 39 -8.52 -1.64 -1.92
CA VAL A 39 -8.39 -3.03 -1.52
C VAL A 39 -9.01 -3.90 -2.63
N PRO A 40 -8.29 -4.92 -3.15
CA PRO A 40 -8.85 -5.84 -4.11
C PRO A 40 -10.09 -6.51 -3.52
N ARG A 41 -11.23 -6.38 -4.19
CA ARG A 41 -12.47 -7.01 -3.74
C ARG A 41 -12.45 -8.51 -4.09
N HIS A 42 -12.82 -9.36 -3.14
CA HIS A 42 -12.97 -10.79 -3.37
C HIS A 42 -14.34 -11.13 -3.95
N SER A 43 -15.35 -10.25 -3.76
CA SER A 43 -16.69 -10.42 -4.32
C SER A 43 -17.33 -9.10 -4.71
N ARG A 44 -18.27 -9.16 -5.66
CA ARG A 44 -18.97 -7.97 -6.19
C ARG A 44 -19.89 -7.29 -5.16
N GLU A 45 -20.32 -8.03 -4.14
CA GLU A 45 -21.12 -7.54 -3.02
C GLU A 45 -20.29 -6.85 -1.93
N GLU A 46 -18.95 -6.93 -1.98
CA GLU A 46 -18.12 -6.26 -0.99
C GLU A 46 -18.09 -4.74 -1.22
N ALA A 47 -18.29 -4.01 -0.12
CA ALA A 47 -18.16 -2.57 -0.10
C ALA A 47 -16.76 -2.14 -0.57
N GLU A 48 -16.72 -1.04 -1.31
CA GLU A 48 -15.49 -0.46 -1.86
C GLU A 48 -14.62 0.00 -0.69
N SER A 49 -13.58 -0.77 -0.40
CA SER A 49 -12.71 -0.53 0.75
C SER A 49 -11.38 0.02 0.27
N CYS A 50 -10.87 1.01 0.99
CA CYS A 50 -9.59 1.64 0.71
C CYS A 50 -8.69 1.53 1.95
N ALA A 51 -7.43 1.16 1.72
CA ALA A 51 -6.41 1.09 2.76
C ALA A 51 -5.42 2.25 2.62
N ARG A 52 -5.00 2.80 3.76
CA ARG A 52 -4.02 3.89 3.79
C ARG A 52 -2.64 3.29 3.98
N TYR A 53 -1.71 3.71 3.14
CA TYR A 53 -0.31 3.31 3.20
C TYR A 53 0.56 4.55 3.29
N ARG A 54 1.58 4.51 4.14
CA ARG A 54 2.59 5.55 4.24
C ARG A 54 3.71 5.24 3.24
N ILE A 55 3.95 6.20 2.36
CA ILE A 55 5.11 6.20 1.50
C ILE A 55 6.32 6.49 2.37
N THR A 56 7.28 5.58 2.36
CA THR A 56 8.55 5.72 3.07
C THR A 56 9.69 5.81 2.09
N ARG A 57 10.83 6.35 2.51
CA ARG A 57 12.08 6.32 1.73
C ARG A 57 12.77 4.95 1.76
N GLU A 58 12.20 3.99 2.48
CA GLU A 58 12.75 2.64 2.56
C GLU A 58 12.60 1.95 1.20
N ARG A 59 13.65 1.26 0.78
CA ARG A 59 13.68 0.55 -0.49
C ARG A 59 13.98 -0.93 -0.28
N ILE A 60 13.12 -1.79 -0.80
CA ILE A 60 13.23 -3.25 -0.68
C ILE A 60 13.69 -3.85 -2.00
N ARG A 61 14.75 -4.65 -1.92
CA ARG A 61 15.27 -5.39 -3.06
C ARG A 61 14.59 -6.76 -3.13
N TYR A 62 13.80 -6.98 -4.17
CA TYR A 62 13.20 -8.29 -4.44
C TYR A 62 14.15 -9.14 -5.32
N ARG A 63 14.28 -10.43 -5.02
CA ARG A 63 15.15 -11.33 -5.80
C ARG A 63 14.73 -11.32 -7.28
N GLY A 64 15.68 -11.01 -8.18
CA GLY A 64 15.46 -11.00 -9.62
C GLY A 64 15.11 -9.65 -10.25
N ARG A 65 14.91 -8.59 -9.46
CA ARG A 65 14.73 -7.22 -9.99
C ARG A 65 16.03 -6.43 -9.93
N ARG A 66 16.30 -5.65 -10.99
CA ARG A 66 17.46 -4.75 -11.07
C ARG A 66 17.33 -3.57 -10.10
N GLU A 67 16.13 -3.01 -10.02
CA GLU A 67 15.83 -1.85 -9.18
C GLU A 67 15.03 -2.25 -7.94
N PRO A 68 15.32 -1.63 -6.78
CA PRO A 68 14.56 -1.85 -5.56
C PRO A 68 13.24 -1.08 -5.58
N TYR A 69 12.20 -1.63 -4.94
CA TYR A 69 10.89 -0.99 -4.80
C TYR A 69 10.85 -0.09 -3.58
N VAL A 70 10.13 1.02 -3.66
CA VAL A 70 9.75 1.85 -2.51
C VAL A 70 8.77 1.07 -1.63
N ALA A 71 9.07 1.01 -0.34
CA ALA A 71 8.23 0.37 0.65
C ALA A 71 7.08 1.29 1.08
N LEU A 72 5.86 0.83 0.85
CA LEU A 72 4.64 1.45 1.33
C LEU A 72 4.19 0.73 2.60
N HIS A 73 4.33 1.34 3.76
CA HIS A 73 3.97 0.71 5.04
C HIS A 73 2.51 0.97 5.36
N TRP A 74 1.77 -0.06 5.77
CA TRP A 74 0.36 0.10 6.14
C TRP A 74 0.22 1.14 7.27
N ALA A 75 -0.62 2.14 7.03
CA ALA A 75 -0.84 3.29 7.90
C ALA A 75 -2.23 3.25 8.53
N ASP A 76 -2.60 2.10 9.08
CA ASP A 76 -3.85 1.95 9.83
C ASP A 76 -3.93 3.08 10.87
N PRO A 77 -5.01 3.88 10.90
CA PRO A 77 -5.24 4.69 12.08
C PRO A 77 -5.40 3.71 13.25
N PRO A 78 -4.85 3.98 14.45
CA PRO A 78 -5.23 3.18 15.61
C PRO A 78 -6.77 3.11 15.64
N PRO A 79 -7.37 1.97 16.06
CA PRO A 79 -8.81 1.93 16.28
C PRO A 79 -9.18 3.16 17.11
N PRO A 80 -10.31 3.85 16.82
CA PRO A 80 -10.69 5.02 17.58
C PRO A 80 -10.59 4.63 19.05
N SER A 81 -9.66 5.25 19.76
CA SER A 81 -9.35 4.95 21.14
C SER A 81 -10.69 4.83 21.84
N CYS A 82 -11.01 3.66 22.40
CA CYS A 82 -12.16 3.54 23.28
C CYS A 82 -12.08 4.76 24.21
N PRO A 83 -13.10 5.64 24.27
CA PRO A 83 -13.06 6.65 25.30
C PRO A 83 -13.00 5.85 26.59
N CYS A 84 -11.85 5.91 27.27
CA CYS A 84 -11.79 5.63 28.69
C CYS A 84 -12.73 6.67 29.31
N GLY A 85 -14.02 6.36 29.29
CA GLY A 85 -15.00 7.01 30.13
C GLY A 85 -14.72 6.49 31.51
N ASP A 86 -13.79 7.16 32.18
CA ASP A 86 -13.73 7.22 33.63
C ASP A 86 -15.16 7.49 34.14
N PRO A 87 -15.79 6.58 34.91
CA PRO A 87 -16.85 7.01 35.79
C PRO A 87 -16.19 7.59 37.05
N VAL A 88 -16.00 8.90 37.05
CA VAL A 88 -16.01 9.71 38.28
C VAL A 88 -17.34 10.48 38.28
N PRO A 89 -18.09 10.58 39.39
CA PRO A 89 -17.90 10.04 40.75
C PRO A 89 -18.88 8.91 41.13
#